data_AF-A0A428DCD8-F1
#
_entry.id   AF-A0A428DCD8-F1
#
_cell.length_a   1.000
_cell.length_b   1.000
_cell.length_c   1.000
_cell.angle_alpha   90.00
_cell.angle_beta   90.00
_cell.angle_gamma   90.00
#
_symmetry.space_group_name_H-M   'P 1'
#
loop_
_entity.id
_entity.type
_entity.pdbx_description
1 polymer ?
#
loop_
_entity_poly.entity_id
_entity_poly.type
_entity_poly.pdbx_seq_one_letter_code
_entity_poly.pdbx_strand_id
1 'polypeptide(L)' 'MKATPSQPVQEIEMIVEYFDKTVDSISVTSNLEELEKLVSSSFGTGASMNFTSATPPFSINPRWVKKITYRTK' A
#
# COMPACT_ATOMS: atom_id res chain seq x y z
N MET A 1 20.25 4.14 19.92
CA MET A 1 18.82 3.91 19.61
C MET A 1 18.69 2.47 19.16
N LYS A 2 17.86 1.67 19.83
CA LYS A 2 17.64 0.27 19.44
C LYS A 2 16.73 0.31 18.23
N ALA A 3 17.26 0.07 17.02
CA ALA A 3 16.41 -0.13 15.85
C ALA A 3 15.50 -1.31 16.19
N THR A 4 14.19 -1.07 16.31
CA THR A 4 13.22 -2.14 16.27
C THR A 4 13.49 -2.94 14.99
N PRO A 5 13.48 -4.29 15.02
CA PRO A 5 13.61 -5.05 13.80
C PRO A 5 12.49 -4.60 12.87
N SER A 6 12.85 -3.96 11.76
CA SER A 6 11.90 -3.68 10.69
C SER A 6 11.27 -5.01 10.32
N GLN A 7 9.94 -5.07 10.20
CA GLN A 7 9.26 -6.31 9.80
C GLN A 7 9.93 -6.90 8.54
N PRO A 8 9.97 -8.24 8.39
CA PRO A 8 10.55 -8.81 7.19
C PRO A 8 9.78 -8.35 5.95
N VAL A 9 10.49 -8.23 4.82
CA VAL A 9 9.84 -8.08 3.52
C VAL A 9 9.06 -9.36 3.24
N GLN A 10 7.77 -9.23 2.94
CA GLN A 10 6.87 -10.36 2.74
C GLN A 10 5.81 -10.04 1.68
N GLU A 11 5.11 -11.06 1.20
CA GLU A 11 3.90 -10.86 0.40
C GLU A 11 2.78 -10.32 1.29
N ILE A 12 2.21 -9.20 0.88
CA ILE A 12 1.08 -8.52 1.52
C ILE A 12 -0.01 -8.41 0.47
N GLU A 13 -1.19 -8.94 0.78
CA GLU A 13 -2.39 -8.66 0.00
C GLU A 13 -2.96 -7.32 0.46
N MET A 14 -2.96 -6.34 -0.44
CA MET A 14 -3.52 -5.02 -0.24
C MET A 14 -4.90 -4.95 -0.91
N ILE A 15 -5.94 -4.80 -0.10
CA ILE A 15 -7.32 -4.68 -0.55
C ILE A 15 -7.68 -3.19 -0.59
N VAL A 16 -7.97 -2.68 -1.78
CA VAL A 16 -8.24 -1.26 -2.05
C VAL A 16 -9.73 -1.10 -2.33
N GLU A 17 -10.43 -0.41 -1.45
CA GLU A 17 -11.84 -0.03 -1.63
C GLU A 17 -11.90 1.40 -2.17
N TYR A 18 -12.56 1.60 -3.31
CA TYR A 18 -12.72 2.91 -3.94
C TYR A 18 -14.07 3.56 -3.59
N PHE A 19 -14.20 4.87 -3.82
CA PHE A 19 -15.44 5.60 -3.55
C PHE A 19 -16.63 5.16 -4.42
N ASP A 20 -16.36 4.64 -5.62
CA ASP A 20 -17.38 4.08 -6.52
C ASP A 20 -17.81 2.66 -6.16
N LYS A 21 -17.32 2.13 -5.02
CA LYS A 21 -17.55 0.78 -4.49
C LYS A 21 -16.85 -0.34 -5.24
N THR A 22 -15.96 -0.03 -6.18
CA THR A 22 -15.04 -1.04 -6.73
C THR A 22 -14.05 -1.47 -5.65
N VAL A 23 -13.64 -2.74 -5.71
CA VAL A 23 -12.68 -3.34 -4.78
C VAL A 23 -11.64 -4.10 -5.58
N ASP A 24 -10.38 -3.72 -5.42
CA ASP A 24 -9.24 -4.42 -6.02
C ASP A 24 -8.42 -5.12 -4.94
N SER A 25 -7.87 -6.29 -5.27
CA SER A 25 -6.89 -6.99 -4.44
C SER A 25 -5.55 -7.06 -5.18
N ILE A 26 -4.50 -6.57 -4.52
CA ILE A 26 -3.18 -6.41 -5.11
C ILE A 26 -2.14 -7.08 -4.20
N SER A 27 -1.42 -8.06 -4.73
CA SER A 27 -0.25 -8.62 -4.05
C SER A 27 0.95 -7.69 -4.19
N VAL A 28 1.55 -7.31 -3.07
CA VAL A 28 2.76 -6.49 -3.00
C VAL A 28 3.80 -7.16 -2.12
N THR A 29 5.02 -7.25 -2.61
CA THR A 29 6.16 -7.71 -1.79
C THR A 29 6.81 -6.48 -1.14
N SER A 30 6.56 -6.27 0.15
CA SER A 30 7.02 -5.09 0.88
C SER A 30 7.23 -5.41 2.35
N ASN A 31 7.96 -4.53 3.04
CA ASN A 31 7.80 -4.37 4.48
C ASN A 31 6.46 -3.65 4.75
N LEU A 32 5.70 -4.13 5.74
CA LEU A 32 4.36 -3.59 6.05
C LEU A 32 4.43 -2.16 6.60
N GLU A 33 5.35 -1.85 7.50
CA GLU A 33 5.51 -0.51 8.08
C GLU A 33 5.87 0.55 7.01
N GLU A 34 6.76 0.20 6.07
CA GLU A 34 7.13 1.05 4.94
C GLU A 34 5.95 1.26 3.97
N LEU A 35 5.17 0.20 3.72
CA LEU A 35 3.96 0.28 2.91
C LEU A 35 2.91 1.20 3.57
N GLU A 36 2.67 1.06 4.87
CA GLU A 36 1.75 1.91 5.62
C GLU A 36 2.19 3.38 5.62
N LYS A 37 3.50 3.65 5.72
CA LYS A 37 4.06 5.00 5.61
C LYS A 37 3.85 5.60 4.22
N LEU A 38 4.12 4.83 3.16
CA LEU A 38 3.89 5.25 1.77
C LEU A 38 2.42 5.62 1.55
N VAL A 39 1.51 4.76 1.98
CA VAL A 39 0.07 4.95 1.85
C VAL A 39 -0.39 6.16 2.66
N SER A 40 0.02 6.27 3.92
CA SER A 40 -0.37 7.39 4.80
C SER A 40 0.12 8.74 4.26
N SER A 41 1.36 8.79 3.78
CA SER A 41 1.92 9.99 3.13
C SER A 41 1.13 10.37 1.87
N SER A 42 0.73 9.39 1.07
CA SER A 42 -0.05 9.61 -0.15
C SER A 42 -1.46 10.12 0.16
N PHE A 43 -2.13 9.59 1.20
CA PHE A 43 -3.41 10.13 1.66
C PHE A 43 -3.29 11.57 2.19
N GLY A 44 -2.22 11.89 2.94
CA GLY A 44 -2.01 13.23 3.49
C GLY A 44 -1.68 14.29 2.43
N THR A 45 -0.94 13.92 1.39
CA THR A 45 -0.47 14.85 0.35
C THR A 45 -1.34 14.86 -0.91
N GLY A 46 -2.13 13.79 -1.12
CA GLY A 46 -2.85 13.55 -2.37
C GLY A 46 -1.96 13.13 -3.55
N ALA A 47 -0.66 12.87 -3.32
CA ALA A 47 0.25 12.36 -4.32
C ALA A 47 -0.02 10.87 -4.60
N SER A 48 0.22 10.42 -5.84
CA SER A 48 0.00 9.02 -6.22
C SER A 48 0.86 8.06 -5.40
N MET A 49 0.25 6.95 -4.97
CA MET A 49 0.98 5.79 -4.44
C MET A 49 1.64 5.07 -5.62
N ASN A 50 2.97 4.99 -5.64
CA ASN A 50 3.72 4.39 -6.76
C ASN A 50 4.34 3.07 -6.34
N PHE A 51 4.05 2.01 -7.08
CA PHE A 51 4.56 0.65 -6.84
C PHE A 51 5.49 0.24 -7.99
N THR A 52 6.68 0.81 -7.99
CA THR A 52 7.67 0.64 -9.08
C THR A 52 8.34 -0.73 -9.09
N SER A 53 8.32 -1.44 -7.95
CA SER A 53 8.83 -2.80 -7.81
C SER A 53 7.84 -3.89 -8.27
N ALA A 54 6.58 -3.53 -8.56
CA ALA A 54 5.60 -4.45 -9.10
C ALA A 54 5.87 -4.77 -10.59
N THR A 55 5.36 -5.90 -11.07
CA THR A 55 5.51 -6.32 -12.47
C THR A 55 4.14 -6.70 -13.06
N PRO A 56 3.52 -5.83 -13.90
CA PRO A 56 4.00 -4.51 -14.30
C PRO A 56 3.94 -3.47 -13.16
N PRO A 57 4.75 -2.39 -13.23
CA PRO A 57 4.62 -1.26 -12.31
C PRO A 57 3.25 -0.61 -12.42
N PHE A 58 2.72 -0.14 -11.30
CA PHE A 58 1.43 0.56 -11.26
C PHE A 58 1.42 1.70 -10.24
N SER A 59 0.42 2.56 -10.36
CA SER A 59 0.18 3.66 -9.42
C SER A 59 -1.29 3.74 -9.06
N ILE A 60 -1.58 4.13 -7.81
CA ILE A 60 -2.93 4.35 -7.32
C ILE A 60 -3.10 5.82 -6.95
N ASN A 61 -4.16 6.45 -7.47
CA ASN A 61 -4.54 7.80 -7.07
C ASN A 61 -5.29 7.76 -5.73
N PRO A 62 -4.72 8.26 -4.62
CA PRO A 62 -5.36 8.17 -3.30
C PRO A 62 -6.68 8.94 -3.22
N ARG A 63 -6.94 9.90 -4.13
CA ARG A 63 -8.19 10.68 -4.14
C ARG A 63 -9.42 9.83 -4.46
N TRP A 64 -9.24 8.68 -5.09
CA TRP A 64 -10.33 7.76 -5.42
C TRP A 64 -10.49 6.63 -4.41
N VAL A 65 -9.50 6.46 -3.53
CA VAL A 65 -9.47 5.39 -2.54
C VAL A 65 -10.22 5.84 -1.30
N LYS A 66 -11.17 5.00 -0.89
CA LYS A 66 -11.94 5.18 0.35
C LYS A 66 -11.23 4.53 1.54
N LYS A 67 -10.67 3.33 1.34
CA LYS A 67 -10.03 2.55 2.40
C LYS A 67 -9.02 1.57 1.81
N ILE A 68 -7.95 1.31 2.56
CA ILE A 68 -7.01 0.22 2.29
C ILE A 68 -7.00 -0.73 3.49
N THR A 69 -7.02 -2.03 3.23
CA THR A 69 -6.86 -3.07 4.24
C THR A 69 -5.69 -3.97 3.85
N TYR A 70 -4.84 -4.33 4.80
CA TYR A 70 -3.69 -5.21 4.57
C TYR A 70 -3.95 -6.61 5.13
N ARG A 71 -3.53 -7.63 4.40
CA ARG A 71 -3.49 -9.02 4.87
C ARG A 71 -2.11 -9.59 4.62
N THR A 72 -1.43 -9.94 5.70
CA THR A 72 -0.19 -10.70 5.67
C THR A 72 -0.54 -12.19 5.63
N LYS A 73 0.06 -12.94 4.70
CA LYS A 73 0.02 -14.41 4.74
C LYS A 73 1.01 -14.97 5.76
#